data_AF-A0A9D2ZSV3-F1
#
_entry.id   AF-A0A9D2ZSV3-F1
#
_cell.length_a   1.000
_cell.length_b   1.000
_cell.length_c   1.000
_cell.angle_alpha   90.00
_cell.angle_beta   90.00
_cell.angle_gamma   90.00
#
_symmetry.space_group_name_H-M   'P 1'
#
loop_
_entity.id
_entity.type
_entity.pdbx_description
1 polymer ?
#
loop_
_entity_poly.entity_id
_entity_poly.type
_entity_poly.pdbx_seq_one_letter_code
_entity_poly.pdbx_strand_id
1 'polypeptide(L)' 'MADLLTRPLAEETLAAPSVLELRDIVLDYPDGVDEKGNPRTMRALDHVNLTAGRGEFIALTGASGSGKSSLLS' A
#
# COMPACT_ATOMS: atom_id res chain seq x y z
N MET A 1 -40.36 -25.92 -8.63
CA MET A 1 -39.74 -26.19 -7.32
C MET A 1 -38.44 -26.94 -7.56
N ALA A 2 -37.43 -26.22 -8.02
CA ALA A 2 -36.04 -26.66 -8.10
C ALA A 2 -35.20 -25.40 -7.84
N ASP A 3 -34.17 -25.62 -7.03
CA ASP A 3 -33.46 -24.65 -6.21
C ASP A 3 -32.72 -23.58 -7.01
N LEU A 4 -33.00 -22.31 -6.71
CA LEU A 4 -32.31 -21.14 -7.26
C LEU A 4 -31.32 -20.52 -6.24
N LEU A 5 -31.02 -21.20 -5.12
CA LEU A 5 -30.26 -20.62 -3.99
C LEU A 5 -28.80 -21.09 -3.88
N THR A 6 -28.06 -21.27 -4.97
CA THR A 6 -26.60 -21.42 -4.84
C THR A 6 -25.82 -21.03 -6.10
N ARG A 7 -26.04 -19.81 -6.57
CA ARG A 7 -24.87 -19.06 -7.04
C ARG A 7 -24.47 -18.18 -5.87
N PRO A 8 -23.25 -18.31 -5.31
CA PRO A 8 -22.73 -17.17 -4.60
C PRO A 8 -22.73 -16.08 -5.68
N LEU A 9 -23.57 -15.06 -5.49
CA LEU A 9 -23.24 -13.77 -6.09
C LEU A 9 -21.80 -13.59 -5.65
N ALA A 10 -20.87 -13.69 -6.61
CA ALA A 10 -19.55 -13.12 -6.40
C ALA A 10 -19.87 -11.78 -5.75
N GLU A 11 -19.40 -11.60 -4.53
CA GLU A 11 -19.39 -10.30 -3.91
C GLU A 11 -18.68 -9.43 -4.94
N GLU A 12 -19.46 -8.79 -5.80
CA GLU A 12 -19.07 -7.57 -6.44
C GLU A 12 -18.79 -6.70 -5.24
N THR A 13 -17.54 -6.78 -4.82
CA THR A 13 -16.88 -5.84 -3.96
C THR A 13 -16.87 -4.58 -4.80
N LEU A 14 -18.04 -3.98 -4.95
CA LEU A 14 -18.23 -2.54 -4.93
C LEU A 14 -17.85 -2.13 -3.51
N ALA A 15 -16.58 -2.38 -3.14
CA ALA A 15 -15.92 -1.66 -2.08
C ALA A 15 -16.26 -0.22 -2.39
N ALA A 16 -16.88 0.46 -1.41
CA ALA A 16 -17.19 1.87 -1.51
C ALA A 16 -16.00 2.56 -2.20
N PRO A 17 -16.24 3.37 -3.25
CA PRO A 17 -15.18 3.77 -4.19
C PRO A 17 -13.96 4.23 -3.40
N SER A 18 -12.87 3.47 -3.52
CA SER A 18 -11.61 3.77 -2.83
C SER A 18 -11.19 5.17 -3.25
N VAL A 19 -11.11 6.08 -2.30
CA VAL A 19 -10.70 7.47 -2.56
C VAL A 19 -9.19 7.55 -2.69
N LEU A 20 -8.47 6.61 -2.05
CA LEU A 20 -7.03 6.47 -2.14
C LEU A 20 -6.70 4.99 -2.35
N GLU A 21 -5.80 4.75 -3.31
CA GLU A 21 -5.27 3.43 -3.58
C GLU A 21 -3.79 3.50 -3.96
N LEU A 22 -2.97 2.84 -3.16
CA LEU A 22 -1.54 2.62 -3.38
C LEU A 22 -1.36 1.14 -3.74
N ARG A 23 -0.77 0.87 -4.90
CA ARG A 23 -0.51 -0.49 -5.39
C ARG A 23 0.97 -0.66 -5.66
N ASP A 24 1.54 -1.68 -5.06
CA ASP A 24 2.91 -2.13 -5.26
C ASP A 24 3.96 -1.01 -5.19
N ILE A 25 3.81 -0.12 -4.21
CA ILE A 25 4.67 1.06 -4.09
C ILE A 25 6.04 0.65 -3.55
N VAL A 26 7.07 0.97 -4.32
CA VAL A 26 8.47 0.91 -3.93
C VAL A 26 9.04 2.32 -3.95
N LEU A 27 9.77 2.68 -2.90
CA LEU A 27 10.46 3.97 -2.81
C LEU A 27 11.85 3.76 -2.23
N ASP A 28 12.84 4.16 -3.00
CA ASP A 28 14.24 4.14 -2.64
C ASP A 28 14.77 5.58 -2.55
N TYR A 29 15.49 5.92 -1.48
CA TYR A 29 16.22 7.19 -1.37
C TYR A 29 17.72 6.98 -1.61
N PRO A 30 18.44 7.98 -2.17
CA PRO A 30 19.90 7.95 -2.20
C PRO A 30 20.49 7.82 -0.80
N ASP A 31 21.44 6.90 -0.63
CA ASP A 31 22.14 6.63 0.64
C ASP A 31 23.67 6.68 0.46
N GLY A 32 24.15 7.71 -0.23
CA GLY A 32 25.58 7.90 -0.48
C GLY A 32 26.17 6.89 -1.47
N VAL A 33 27.42 6.48 -1.26
CA VAL A 33 28.18 5.59 -2.15
C VAL A 33 28.82 4.43 -1.38
N ASP A 34 29.15 3.34 -2.08
CA ASP A 34 29.90 2.21 -1.53
C ASP A 34 31.43 2.46 -1.57
N GLU A 35 32.21 1.51 -1.05
CA GLU A 35 33.68 1.59 -1.03
C GLU A 35 34.33 1.67 -2.43
N LYS A 36 33.60 1.28 -3.48
CA LYS A 36 34.03 1.31 -4.88
C LYS A 36 33.53 2.56 -5.60
N GLY A 37 32.81 3.46 -4.91
CA GLY A 37 32.25 4.68 -5.46
C GLY A 37 30.91 4.51 -6.19
N ASN A 38 30.25 3.35 -6.11
CA ASN A 38 28.93 3.17 -6.71
C ASN A 38 27.83 3.77 -5.83
N PRO A 39 26.77 4.39 -6.39
CA PRO A 39 25.64 4.88 -5.63
C PRO A 39 24.96 3.77 -4.82
N ARG A 40 24.62 4.06 -3.55
CA ARG A 40 23.77 3.22 -2.71
C ARG A 40 22.39 3.84 -2.57
N THR A 41 21.41 2.99 -2.30
CA THR A 41 20.05 3.40 -1.97
C THR A 41 19.58 2.74 -0.68
N MET A 42 18.70 3.43 0.03
CA MET A 42 17.95 2.89 1.16
C MET A 42 16.50 2.69 0.72
N ARG A 43 16.00 1.46 0.86
CA ARG A 43 14.59 1.15 0.62
C ARG A 43 13.72 1.67 1.75
N ALA A 44 12.93 2.70 1.46
CA ALA A 44 11.98 3.31 2.39
C ALA A 44 10.60 2.65 2.36
N LEU A 45 10.15 2.22 1.17
CA LEU A 45 8.92 1.44 0.98
C LEU A 45 9.26 0.22 0.12
N ASP A 46 8.77 -0.96 0.51
CA ASP A 46 9.00 -2.22 -0.17
C ASP A 46 7.67 -2.89 -0.49
N HIS A 47 7.24 -2.83 -1.76
CA HIS A 47 6.02 -3.44 -2.27
C HIS A 47 4.77 -3.15 -1.41
N VAL A 48 4.59 -1.88 -1.03
CA VAL A 48 3.51 -1.46 -0.13
C VAL A 48 2.19 -1.33 -0.88
N ASN A 49 1.13 -1.92 -0.31
CA ASN A 49 -0.24 -1.82 -0.79
C ASN A 49 -1.13 -1.21 0.31
N LEU A 50 -1.94 -0.21 -0.04
CA LEU A 50 -2.87 0.43 0.88
C LEU A 50 -4.10 0.91 0.12
N THR A 51 -5.29 0.61 0.63
CA THR A 51 -6.56 1.12 0.11
C THR A 51 -7.27 1.85 1.23
N ALA A 52 -7.82 3.03 0.92
CA ALA A 52 -8.70 3.75 1.83
C ALA A 52 -10.03 4.08 1.13
N GLY A 53 -11.12 3.65 1.75
CA GLY A 53 -12.48 3.94 1.35
C GLY A 53 -12.92 5.36 1.72
N ARG A 54 -14.01 5.82 1.09
CA ARG A 54 -14.62 7.11 1.44
C ARG A 54 -15.10 7.11 2.89
N GLY A 55 -14.68 8.10 3.67
CA GLY A 55 -15.10 8.27 5.06
C GLY A 55 -14.35 7.40 6.07
N GLU A 56 -13.36 6.62 5.61
CA GLU A 56 -12.49 5.87 6.52
C GLU A 56 -11.48 6.79 7.20
N PHE A 57 -11.29 6.57 8.49
CA PHE A 57 -10.24 7.20 9.27
C PHE A 57 -9.15 6.16 9.54
N ILE A 58 -7.96 6.36 8.95
CA ILE A 58 -6.83 5.45 9.07
C ILE A 58 -5.72 6.12 9.86
N ALA A 59 -5.17 5.41 10.84
CA ALA A 59 -3.99 5.83 11.59
C ALA A 59 -2.76 5.03 11.12
N LEU A 60 -1.74 5.74 10.61
CA LEU A 60 -0.46 5.15 10.23
C LEU A 60 0.51 5.24 11.41
N THR A 61 0.94 4.10 11.94
CA THR A 61 1.78 3.97 13.13
C THR A 61 2.97 3.03 12.89
N GLY A 62 4.00 3.11 13.75
CA GLY A 62 5.24 2.34 13.63
C GLY A 62 6.46 3.10 14.19
N ALA A 63 7.55 2.37 14.43
CA ALA A 63 8.80 2.93 14.95
C ALA A 63 9.39 4.04 14.07
N SER A 64 10.27 4.89 14.62
CA SER A 64 10.99 5.88 13.81
C SER A 64 11.75 5.19 12.68
N GLY A 65 11.70 5.76 11.47
CA GLY A 65 12.34 5.18 10.27
C GLY A 65 11.53 4.10 9.54
N SER A 66 10.33 3.71 10.01
CA SER A 66 9.53 2.65 9.38
C SER A 66 8.84 3.01 8.05
N GLY A 67 9.20 4.13 7.41
CA GLY A 67 8.61 4.55 6.13
C GLY A 67 7.27 5.30 6.20
N LYS A 68 6.75 5.67 7.38
CA LYS A 68 5.45 6.36 7.50
C LYS A 68 5.37 7.68 6.74
N SER A 69 6.34 8.56 6.97
CA SER A 69 6.41 9.85 6.25
C SER A 69 6.66 9.64 4.77
N SER A 70 7.42 8.60 4.42
CA SER A 70 7.69 8.20 3.03
C SER A 70 6.42 7.70 2.32
N LEU A 71 5.47 7.11 3.04
CA LEU A 71 4.16 6.72 2.50
C LEU A 71 3.24 7.93 2.22
N LEU A 72 3.52 9.09 2.83
CA LEU A 72 2.69 10.30 2.73
C LEU A 72 3.28 11.39 1.83
N SER A 73 4.53 11.25 1.38
CA SER A 73 5.23 12.22 0.51
C SER A 73 5.09 11.86 -0.96
#